data_AF-A0A2S9VEZ3-F1
#
_entry.id   AF-A0A2S9VEZ3-F1
#
_cell.length_a   1.000
_cell.length_b   1.000
_cell.length_c   1.000
_cell.angle_alpha   90.00
_cell.angle_beta   90.00
_cell.angle_gamma   90.00
#
_symmetry.space_group_name_H-M   'P 1'
#
loop_
_entity.id
_entity.type
_entity.pdbx_description
1 polymer ?
#
loop_
_entity_poly.entity_id
_entity_poly.type
_entity_poly.pdbx_seq_one_letter_code
_entity_poly.pdbx_strand_id
1 'polypeptide(L)'
;MKQADNPYIIFTKLFDSLITSGCRPGHDEDTNRKIVVINLFAIVGMSITLVLGIKALFNEQLTLGIVLLSSATLFGLCKGVLLHSKLKNNHIIAPTLLVLCLLSLMLYLVIFGGVAGTGPLWIFVLPPVAMFFAGVFWGIITVGLFIALCAVILFTPGDALLIASYTHEFKVRLLLSFATVTFLSAFYEHSRQTSFIIIRDISEKFERQALYDALTNLPNRRGIQKFIDHEINRAKRQQEQLTLILCDIDRFKQVNDNYGHDGGDIALKHVADLFKEVIREQDGVARWGGEEFLFVLPTTNESNGVVLAEKIRETIQATPVQIKNTSLTITASFGVAQIHLENGLNNALSLADKALYRAKEKGRNKVLSASSLTP
;
A
#
# COMPACT_ATOMS: atom_id res chain seq x y z
N MET A 1 0.67 -31.99 -27.74
CA MET A 1 -0.15 -32.37 -26.57
C MET A 1 -0.13 -31.21 -25.58
N LYS A 2 -1.27 -30.54 -25.34
CA LYS A 2 -1.37 -29.53 -24.29
C LYS A 2 -1.18 -30.24 -22.95
N GLN A 3 -0.17 -29.83 -22.19
CA GLN A 3 0.08 -30.29 -20.83
C GLN A 3 -1.18 -29.94 -20.02
N ALA A 4 -1.91 -30.95 -19.54
CA ALA A 4 -3.08 -30.73 -18.71
C ALA A 4 -2.60 -30.01 -17.44
N ASP A 5 -3.12 -28.79 -17.22
CA ASP A 5 -2.79 -28.01 -16.03
C ASP A 5 -3.08 -28.85 -14.78
N ASN A 6 -2.12 -28.89 -13.85
CA ASN A 6 -2.25 -29.59 -12.58
C ASN A 6 -3.56 -29.16 -11.89
N PRO A 7 -4.44 -30.09 -11.45
CA PRO A 7 -5.72 -29.74 -10.82
C PRO A 7 -5.57 -28.80 -9.62
N TYR A 8 -4.42 -28.82 -8.93
CA TYR A 8 -4.08 -27.85 -7.89
C TYR A 8 -3.95 -26.41 -8.44
N ILE A 9 -3.28 -26.24 -9.59
CA ILE A 9 -3.09 -24.93 -10.24
C ILE A 9 -4.41 -24.40 -10.81
N ILE A 10 -5.28 -25.28 -11.30
CA ILE A 10 -6.62 -24.89 -11.77
C ILE A 10 -7.46 -24.41 -10.58
N PHE A 11 -7.44 -25.17 -9.47
CA PHE A 11 -8.19 -24.82 -8.26
C PHE A 11 -7.73 -23.48 -7.67
N THR A 12 -6.42 -23.25 -7.54
CA THR A 12 -5.88 -21.98 -7.00
C THR A 12 -6.24 -20.80 -7.89
N LYS A 13 -6.08 -20.92 -9.22
CA LYS A 13 -6.50 -19.85 -10.15
C LYS A 13 -7.99 -19.53 -10.06
N LEU A 14 -8.83 -20.55 -9.94
CA LEU A 14 -10.28 -20.38 -9.88
C LEU A 14 -10.71 -19.76 -8.53
N PHE A 15 -10.09 -20.20 -7.43
CA PHE A 15 -10.29 -19.62 -6.11
C PHE A 15 -9.82 -18.15 -6.05
N ASP A 16 -8.62 -17.86 -6.55
CA ASP A 16 -8.06 -16.51 -6.60
C ASP A 16 -8.95 -15.58 -7.44
N SER A 17 -9.43 -16.06 -8.59
CA SER A 17 -10.37 -15.31 -9.43
C SER A 17 -11.69 -15.03 -8.71
N LEU A 18 -12.20 -15.97 -7.91
CA LEU A 18 -13.45 -15.82 -7.16
C LEU A 18 -13.33 -14.78 -6.03
N ILE A 19 -12.20 -14.74 -5.32
CA ILE A 19 -12.00 -13.82 -4.19
C ILE A 19 -11.53 -12.43 -4.66
N THR A 20 -10.76 -12.33 -5.74
CA THR A 20 -10.30 -11.03 -6.28
C THR A 20 -11.32 -10.33 -7.18
N SER A 21 -12.50 -10.95 -7.37
CA SER A 21 -13.55 -10.42 -8.21
C SER A 21 -14.02 -9.02 -7.74
N GLY A 22 -13.95 -8.02 -8.62
CA GLY A 22 -14.28 -6.63 -8.29
C GLY A 22 -13.09 -5.76 -7.85
N CYS A 23 -11.90 -6.34 -7.62
CA CYS A 23 -10.67 -5.57 -7.44
C CYS A 23 -10.33 -4.80 -8.72
N ARG A 24 -9.76 -3.60 -8.57
CA ARG A 24 -9.36 -2.74 -9.70
C ARG A 24 -7.98 -2.15 -9.49
N PRO A 25 -7.18 -1.96 -10.55
CA PRO A 25 -5.89 -1.28 -10.46
C PRO A 25 -5.99 0.17 -9.95
N GLY A 26 -7.14 0.82 -10.11
CA GLY A 26 -7.38 2.19 -9.63
C GLY A 26 -7.86 2.31 -8.18
N HIS A 27 -8.06 1.19 -7.47
CA HIS A 27 -8.35 1.19 -6.04
C HIS A 27 -7.04 1.14 -5.25
N ASP A 28 -7.00 1.77 -4.07
CA ASP A 28 -5.90 1.56 -3.12
C ASP A 28 -5.85 0.10 -2.63
N GLU A 29 -4.69 -0.30 -2.09
CA GLU A 29 -4.47 -1.66 -1.59
C GLU A 29 -5.46 -2.05 -0.49
N ASP A 30 -5.85 -1.11 0.37
CA ASP A 30 -6.80 -1.38 1.46
C ASP A 30 -8.20 -1.72 0.94
N THR A 31 -8.66 -1.01 -0.08
CA THR A 31 -9.94 -1.22 -0.75
C THR A 31 -9.95 -2.57 -1.47
N ASN A 32 -8.90 -2.89 -2.22
CA ASN A 32 -8.80 -4.21 -2.87
C ASN A 32 -8.74 -5.34 -1.84
N ARG A 33 -8.01 -5.16 -0.73
CA ARG A 33 -7.99 -6.12 0.38
C ARG A 33 -9.38 -6.31 1.00
N LYS A 34 -10.13 -5.22 1.24
CA LYS A 34 -11.51 -5.29 1.75
C LYS A 34 -12.42 -6.05 0.81
N ILE A 35 -12.34 -5.82 -0.50
CA ILE A 35 -13.13 -6.53 -1.53
C ILE A 35 -12.87 -8.04 -1.45
N VAL A 36 -11.61 -8.45 -1.34
CA VAL A 36 -11.23 -9.87 -1.20
C VAL A 36 -11.90 -10.51 0.01
N VAL A 37 -11.86 -9.82 1.16
CA VAL A 37 -12.45 -10.34 2.40
C VAL A 37 -13.98 -10.36 2.33
N ILE A 38 -14.63 -9.35 1.73
CA ILE A 38 -16.09 -9.37 1.51
C ILE A 38 -16.49 -10.57 0.65
N ASN A 39 -15.76 -10.83 -0.44
CA ASN A 39 -16.03 -11.98 -1.30
C ASN A 39 -15.89 -13.31 -0.53
N LEU A 40 -14.89 -13.44 0.33
CA LEU A 40 -14.72 -14.63 1.17
C LEU A 40 -15.92 -14.83 2.10
N PHE A 41 -16.33 -13.81 2.85
CA PHE A 41 -17.49 -13.90 3.76
C PHE A 41 -18.79 -14.15 3.01
N ALA A 42 -18.99 -13.53 1.84
CA ALA A 42 -20.16 -13.75 1.00
C ALA A 42 -20.21 -15.20 0.49
N ILE A 43 -19.09 -15.76 0.03
CA ILE A 43 -19.00 -17.15 -0.44
C ILE A 43 -19.26 -18.12 0.71
N VAL A 44 -18.62 -17.93 1.86
CA VAL A 44 -18.81 -18.78 3.05
C VAL A 44 -20.26 -18.71 3.53
N GLY A 45 -20.80 -17.50 3.67
CA GLY A 45 -22.19 -17.27 4.10
C GLY A 45 -23.21 -17.87 3.14
N MET A 46 -23.02 -17.67 1.83
CA MET A 46 -23.86 -18.27 0.79
C MET A 46 -23.78 -19.80 0.81
N SER A 47 -22.59 -20.38 0.92
CA SER A 47 -22.40 -21.83 0.89
C SER A 47 -23.04 -22.51 2.10
N ILE A 48 -22.82 -21.97 3.29
CA ILE A 48 -23.38 -22.51 4.53
C ILE A 48 -24.91 -22.40 4.52
N THR A 49 -25.46 -21.23 4.20
CA THR A 49 -26.91 -21.03 4.20
C THR A 49 -27.62 -21.81 3.09
N LEU A 50 -26.98 -21.99 1.92
CA LEU A 50 -27.50 -22.85 0.86
C LEU A 50 -27.60 -24.31 1.30
N VAL A 51 -26.52 -24.87 1.87
CA VAL A 51 -26.50 -26.27 2.33
C VAL A 51 -27.50 -26.49 3.46
N LEU A 52 -27.53 -25.59 4.45
CA LEU A 52 -28.49 -25.68 5.56
C LEU A 52 -29.93 -25.48 5.09
N GLY A 53 -30.17 -24.60 4.12
CA GLY A 53 -31.48 -24.36 3.53
C GLY A 53 -32.03 -25.59 2.81
N ILE A 54 -31.21 -26.22 1.97
CA ILE A 54 -31.56 -27.48 1.30
C ILE A 54 -31.86 -28.58 2.33
N LYS A 55 -31.00 -28.72 3.35
CA LYS A 55 -31.21 -29.69 4.44
C LYS A 55 -32.51 -29.43 5.20
N ALA A 56 -32.85 -28.17 5.47
CA ALA A 56 -34.10 -27.81 6.16
C ALA A 56 -35.33 -28.19 5.32
N LEU A 57 -35.28 -28.00 3.99
CA LEU A 57 -36.35 -28.44 3.09
C LEU A 57 -36.53 -29.96 3.10
N PHE A 58 -35.44 -30.74 3.08
CA PHE A 58 -35.50 -32.20 3.18
C PHE A 58 -36.07 -32.70 4.51
N ASN A 59 -35.92 -31.92 5.58
CA ASN A 59 -36.46 -32.24 6.90
C ASN A 59 -37.85 -31.62 7.14
N GLU A 60 -38.57 -31.25 6.08
CA GLU A 60 -39.92 -30.67 6.13
C GLU A 60 -40.05 -29.33 6.89
N GLN A 61 -38.93 -28.63 7.11
CA GLN A 61 -38.89 -27.32 7.77
C GLN A 61 -38.94 -26.20 6.73
N LEU A 62 -40.09 -26.06 6.07
CA LEU A 62 -40.27 -25.18 4.91
C LEU A 62 -39.87 -23.72 5.20
N THR A 63 -40.35 -23.14 6.29
CA THR A 63 -40.07 -21.73 6.65
C THR A 63 -38.58 -21.47 6.84
N LEU A 64 -37.90 -22.34 7.59
CA LEU A 64 -36.46 -22.23 7.83
C LEU A 64 -35.68 -22.39 6.54
N GLY A 65 -36.06 -23.35 5.69
CA GLY A 65 -35.46 -23.57 4.38
C GLY A 65 -35.57 -22.35 3.47
N ILE A 66 -36.75 -21.73 3.37
CA ILE A 66 -36.98 -20.53 2.57
C ILE A 66 -36.14 -19.36 3.07
N VAL A 67 -36.09 -19.13 4.39
CA VAL A 67 -35.30 -18.03 4.98
C VAL A 67 -33.81 -18.22 4.68
N LEU A 68 -33.27 -19.43 4.89
CA LEU A 68 -31.86 -19.73 4.63
C LEU A 68 -31.49 -19.60 3.14
N LEU A 69 -32.33 -20.08 2.23
CA LEU A 69 -32.12 -19.91 0.78
C LEU A 69 -32.22 -18.44 0.33
N SER A 70 -33.13 -17.68 0.95
CA SER A 70 -33.26 -16.23 0.71
C SER A 70 -32.01 -15.49 1.19
N SER A 71 -31.49 -15.83 2.38
CA SER A 71 -30.21 -15.29 2.87
C SER A 71 -29.03 -15.69 2.00
N ALA A 72 -28.98 -16.93 1.48
CA ALA A 72 -27.95 -17.36 0.53
C ALA A 72 -27.95 -16.47 -0.72
N THR A 73 -29.14 -16.18 -1.24
CA THR A 73 -29.33 -15.28 -2.39
C THR A 73 -28.87 -13.86 -2.06
N LEU A 74 -29.21 -13.32 -0.89
CA LEU A 74 -28.78 -11.99 -0.45
C LEU A 74 -27.25 -11.89 -0.31
N PHE A 75 -26.58 -12.91 0.25
CA PHE A 75 -25.12 -12.96 0.29
C PHE A 75 -24.51 -13.00 -1.12
N GLY A 76 -25.11 -13.74 -2.05
CA GLY A 76 -24.73 -13.74 -3.47
C GLY A 76 -24.92 -12.38 -4.15
N LEU A 77 -26.01 -11.67 -3.84
CA LEU A 77 -26.27 -10.32 -4.34
C LEU A 77 -25.25 -9.29 -3.84
N CYS A 78 -24.76 -9.43 -2.60
CA CYS A 78 -23.67 -8.58 -2.07
C CYS A 78 -22.43 -8.65 -2.97
N LYS A 79 -22.09 -9.85 -3.46
CA LYS A 79 -21.01 -10.04 -4.46
C LYS A 79 -21.36 -9.40 -5.80
N GLY A 80 -22.61 -9.52 -6.25
CA GLY A 80 -23.10 -8.84 -7.46
C GLY A 80 -22.92 -7.31 -7.41
N VAL A 81 -23.14 -6.70 -6.25
CA VAL A 81 -22.92 -5.26 -6.02
C VAL A 81 -21.45 -4.88 -6.19
N LEU A 82 -20.51 -5.70 -5.71
CA LEU A 82 -19.07 -5.45 -5.88
C LEU A 82 -18.65 -5.51 -7.35
N LEU A 83 -19.23 -6.42 -8.12
CA LEU A 83 -18.96 -6.59 -9.54
C LEU A 83 -19.57 -5.48 -10.40
N HIS A 84 -20.62 -4.81 -9.91
CA HIS A 84 -21.31 -3.80 -10.69
C HIS A 84 -20.47 -2.53 -10.83
N SER A 85 -19.90 -2.32 -12.02
CA SER A 85 -18.81 -1.37 -12.16
C SER A 85 -19.20 0.11 -12.03
N LYS A 86 -20.49 0.40 -12.22
CA LYS A 86 -21.09 1.74 -12.21
C LYS A 86 -21.55 2.22 -10.83
N LEU A 87 -21.60 1.34 -9.83
CA LEU A 87 -22.00 1.70 -8.47
C LEU A 87 -20.84 2.39 -7.74
N LYS A 88 -20.93 3.71 -7.58
CA LYS A 88 -20.02 4.47 -6.72
C LYS A 88 -20.15 3.97 -5.29
N ASN A 89 -19.04 3.83 -4.57
CA ASN A 89 -18.99 3.34 -3.18
C ASN A 89 -19.47 1.89 -2.99
N ASN A 90 -19.40 1.04 -4.03
CA ASN A 90 -19.73 -0.39 -3.94
C ASN A 90 -19.02 -1.11 -2.79
N HIS A 91 -17.77 -0.73 -2.48
CA HIS A 91 -16.97 -1.26 -1.38
C HIS A 91 -17.47 -0.85 0.03
N ILE A 92 -18.37 0.13 0.14
CA ILE A 92 -19.04 0.51 1.40
C ILE A 92 -20.44 -0.11 1.48
N ILE A 93 -21.16 -0.10 0.35
CA ILE A 93 -22.54 -0.62 0.28
C ILE A 93 -22.57 -2.14 0.49
N ALA A 94 -21.69 -2.88 -0.20
CA ALA A 94 -21.67 -4.34 -0.12
C ALA A 94 -21.42 -4.89 1.30
N PRO A 95 -20.42 -4.44 2.08
CA PRO A 95 -20.24 -4.93 3.45
C PRO A 95 -21.38 -4.48 4.38
N THR A 96 -21.96 -3.30 4.17
CA THR A 96 -23.13 -2.86 4.94
C THR A 96 -24.32 -3.78 4.71
N LEU A 97 -24.62 -4.12 3.45
CA LEU A 97 -25.68 -5.05 3.10
C LEU A 97 -25.43 -6.45 3.68
N LEU A 98 -24.17 -6.92 3.63
CA LEU A 98 -23.76 -8.19 4.21
C LEU A 98 -24.02 -8.23 5.71
N VAL A 99 -23.62 -7.19 6.45
CA VAL A 99 -23.83 -7.10 7.91
C VAL A 99 -25.32 -7.02 8.24
N LEU A 100 -26.12 -6.25 7.48
CA LEU A 100 -27.57 -6.17 7.67
C LEU A 100 -28.27 -7.50 7.40
N CYS A 101 -27.88 -8.21 6.33
CA CYS A 101 -28.37 -9.55 6.05
C CYS A 101 -28.03 -10.53 7.18
N LEU A 102 -26.79 -10.44 7.70
CA LEU A 102 -26.36 -11.27 8.83
C LEU A 102 -27.16 -10.95 10.09
N LEU A 103 -27.31 -9.67 10.45
CA LEU A 103 -28.12 -9.23 11.60
C LEU A 103 -29.56 -9.74 11.53
N SER A 104 -30.21 -9.59 10.37
CA SER A 104 -31.58 -10.05 10.13
C SER A 104 -31.70 -11.56 10.31
N LEU A 105 -30.80 -12.34 9.70
CA LEU A 105 -30.78 -13.79 9.83
C LEU A 105 -30.51 -14.24 11.27
N MET A 106 -29.57 -13.60 11.95
CA MET A 106 -29.24 -13.91 13.35
C MET A 106 -30.43 -13.63 14.27
N LEU A 107 -31.12 -12.52 14.08
CA LEU A 107 -32.33 -12.17 14.84
C LEU A 107 -33.45 -13.20 14.61
N TYR A 108 -33.66 -13.60 13.35
CA TYR A 108 -34.61 -14.66 13.01
C TYR A 108 -34.30 -15.96 13.73
N LEU A 109 -33.03 -16.40 13.72
CA LEU A 109 -32.61 -17.64 14.40
C LEU A 109 -32.76 -17.57 15.93
N VAL A 110 -32.67 -16.38 16.53
CA VAL A 110 -32.97 -16.17 17.94
C VAL A 110 -34.46 -16.34 18.22
N ILE A 111 -35.33 -15.74 17.40
CA ILE A 111 -36.79 -15.78 17.59
C ILE A 111 -37.38 -17.18 17.33
N PHE A 112 -36.95 -17.84 16.25
CA PHE A 112 -37.53 -19.09 15.77
C PHE A 112 -36.77 -20.34 16.24
N GLY A 113 -35.56 -20.19 16.79
CA GLY A 113 -34.76 -21.29 17.34
C GLY A 113 -34.15 -22.27 16.33
N GLY A 114 -34.51 -22.17 15.05
CA GLY A 114 -33.98 -23.07 14.02
C GLY A 114 -34.26 -24.54 14.34
N VAL A 115 -33.33 -25.43 13.99
CA VAL A 115 -33.47 -26.87 14.27
C VAL A 115 -33.18 -27.14 15.75
N ALA A 116 -34.12 -27.76 16.46
CA ALA A 116 -33.96 -28.17 17.86
C ALA A 116 -33.53 -27.03 18.82
N GLY A 117 -33.90 -25.77 18.52
CA GLY A 117 -33.57 -24.62 19.37
C GLY A 117 -32.09 -24.18 19.32
N THR A 118 -31.28 -24.68 18.39
CA THR A 118 -29.84 -24.35 18.32
C THR A 118 -29.54 -23.11 17.48
N GLY A 119 -30.55 -22.48 16.87
CA GLY A 119 -30.44 -21.26 16.06
C GLY A 119 -29.65 -20.13 16.72
N PRO A 120 -29.86 -19.81 18.01
CA PRO A 120 -29.14 -18.74 18.68
C PRO A 120 -27.61 -18.91 18.73
N LEU A 121 -27.06 -20.12 18.54
CA LEU A 121 -25.61 -20.32 18.52
C LEU A 121 -24.94 -19.66 17.31
N TRP A 122 -25.68 -19.34 16.25
CA TRP A 122 -25.08 -18.71 15.06
C TRP A 122 -24.73 -17.24 15.28
N ILE A 123 -25.30 -16.58 16.30
CA ILE A 123 -25.07 -15.15 16.55
C ILE A 123 -23.58 -14.86 16.78
N PHE A 124 -22.79 -15.82 17.27
CA PHE A 124 -21.36 -15.66 17.54
C PHE A 124 -20.51 -15.30 16.31
N VAL A 125 -21.03 -15.49 15.09
CA VAL A 125 -20.37 -15.05 13.85
C VAL A 125 -20.46 -13.53 13.68
N LEU A 126 -21.46 -12.87 14.27
CA LEU A 126 -21.75 -11.46 14.06
C LEU A 126 -20.65 -10.50 14.57
N PRO A 127 -20.12 -10.61 15.80
CA PRO A 127 -19.14 -9.66 16.31
C PRO A 127 -17.87 -9.54 15.46
N PRO A 128 -17.15 -10.64 15.11
CA PRO A 128 -15.95 -10.49 14.29
C PRO A 128 -16.25 -9.91 12.90
N VAL A 129 -17.39 -10.25 12.30
CA VAL A 129 -17.81 -9.72 10.98
C VAL A 129 -18.14 -8.22 11.06
N ALA A 130 -18.92 -7.81 12.05
CA ALA A 130 -19.31 -6.41 12.24
C ALA A 130 -18.10 -5.53 12.56
N MET A 131 -17.21 -5.98 13.46
CA MET A 131 -15.98 -5.24 13.82
C MET A 131 -15.02 -5.12 12.64
N PHE A 132 -14.88 -6.17 11.82
CA PHE A 132 -14.00 -6.16 10.65
C PHE A 132 -14.46 -5.11 9.61
N PHE A 133 -15.76 -5.04 9.33
CA PHE A 133 -16.28 -4.17 8.26
C PHE A 133 -16.58 -2.74 8.72
N ALA A 134 -17.16 -2.58 9.91
CA ALA A 134 -17.54 -1.26 10.43
C ALA A 134 -16.41 -0.59 11.24
N GLY A 135 -15.35 -1.35 11.57
CA GLY A 135 -14.32 -0.94 12.53
C GLY A 135 -14.79 -1.09 13.98
N VAL A 136 -13.88 -0.88 14.94
CA VAL A 136 -14.17 -1.08 16.37
C VAL A 136 -15.32 -0.20 16.86
N PHE A 137 -15.31 1.10 16.51
CA PHE A 137 -16.30 2.06 17.02
C PHE A 137 -17.72 1.73 16.56
N TRP A 138 -17.94 1.69 15.24
CA TRP A 138 -19.27 1.38 14.69
C TRP A 138 -19.66 -0.08 14.92
N GLY A 139 -18.70 -1.01 14.92
CA GLY A 139 -18.93 -2.41 15.24
C GLY A 139 -19.47 -2.61 16.67
N ILE A 140 -18.89 -1.92 17.67
CA ILE A 140 -19.41 -1.95 19.05
C ILE A 140 -20.83 -1.42 19.11
N ILE A 141 -21.14 -0.31 18.41
CA ILE A 141 -22.50 0.25 18.39
C ILE A 141 -23.47 -0.75 17.75
N THR A 142 -23.15 -1.29 16.59
CA THR A 142 -24.00 -2.26 15.87
C THR A 142 -24.27 -3.50 16.71
N VAL A 143 -23.23 -4.09 17.29
CA VAL A 143 -23.38 -5.30 18.11
C VAL A 143 -24.07 -4.98 19.44
N GLY A 144 -23.80 -3.83 20.05
CA GLY A 144 -24.46 -3.37 21.27
C GLY A 144 -25.97 -3.19 21.10
N LEU A 145 -26.40 -2.60 19.99
CA LEU A 145 -27.81 -2.50 19.62
C LEU A 145 -28.44 -3.88 19.41
N PHE A 146 -27.72 -4.80 18.77
CA PHE A 146 -28.16 -6.18 18.58
C PHE A 146 -28.31 -6.93 19.91
N ILE A 147 -27.37 -6.75 20.86
CA ILE A 147 -27.44 -7.31 22.22
C ILE A 147 -28.68 -6.78 22.94
N ALA A 148 -28.90 -5.46 22.91
CA ALA A 148 -30.06 -4.83 23.55
C ALA A 148 -31.38 -5.38 22.98
N LEU A 149 -31.46 -5.52 21.66
CA LEU A 149 -32.62 -6.09 20.98
C LEU A 149 -32.84 -7.56 21.37
N CYS A 150 -31.79 -8.37 21.38
CA CYS A 150 -31.88 -9.76 21.83
C CYS A 150 -32.31 -9.87 23.30
N ALA A 151 -31.81 -8.98 24.17
CA ALA A 151 -32.22 -8.96 25.57
C ALA A 151 -33.72 -8.66 25.74
N VAL A 152 -34.25 -7.68 24.99
CA VAL A 152 -35.68 -7.39 24.98
C VAL A 152 -36.48 -8.62 24.52
N ILE A 153 -36.10 -9.22 23.39
CA ILE A 153 -36.82 -10.39 22.84
C ILE A 153 -36.78 -11.59 23.79
N LEU A 154 -35.62 -11.92 24.34
CA LEU A 154 -35.43 -13.12 25.16
C LEU A 154 -36.09 -13.03 26.53
N PHE A 155 -36.18 -11.83 27.11
CA PHE A 155 -36.67 -11.61 28.48
C PHE A 155 -38.05 -10.92 28.55
N THR A 156 -38.75 -10.78 27.41
CA THR A 156 -40.13 -10.31 27.43
C THR A 156 -41.01 -11.29 28.24
N PRO A 157 -41.89 -10.80 29.14
CA PRO A 157 -42.75 -11.65 29.95
C PRO A 157 -43.56 -12.64 29.12
N GLY A 158 -43.58 -13.90 29.57
CA GLY A 158 -44.34 -14.98 28.92
C GLY A 158 -43.83 -15.37 27.53
N ASP A 159 -42.59 -15.02 27.18
CA ASP A 159 -41.96 -15.34 25.89
C ASP A 159 -42.77 -14.83 24.67
N ALA A 160 -43.53 -13.74 24.84
CA ALA A 160 -44.47 -13.24 23.84
C ALA A 160 -43.85 -12.88 22.48
N LEU A 161 -42.55 -12.61 22.43
CA LEU A 161 -41.80 -12.29 21.21
C LEU A 161 -41.00 -13.49 20.65
N LEU A 162 -41.06 -14.65 21.31
CA LEU A 162 -40.37 -15.86 20.91
C LEU A 162 -41.35 -16.91 20.39
N ILE A 163 -40.93 -17.62 19.35
CA ILE A 163 -41.63 -18.82 18.87
C ILE A 163 -40.98 -20.07 19.48
N ALA A 164 -39.65 -20.03 19.67
CA ALA A 164 -38.91 -21.09 20.35
C ALA A 164 -38.89 -20.87 21.87
N SER A 165 -39.00 -21.96 22.63
CA SER A 165 -38.87 -21.93 24.09
C SER A 165 -37.43 -22.14 24.51
N TYR A 166 -36.90 -21.23 25.33
CA TYR A 166 -35.56 -21.36 25.91
C TYR A 166 -35.63 -21.31 27.43
N THR A 167 -34.80 -22.11 28.09
CA THR A 167 -34.64 -22.03 29.54
C THR A 167 -34.04 -20.69 29.95
N HIS A 168 -34.37 -20.21 31.14
CA HIS A 168 -33.78 -18.98 31.67
C HIS A 168 -32.24 -19.05 31.70
N GLU A 169 -31.69 -20.19 32.12
CA GLU A 169 -30.24 -20.42 32.13
C GLU A 169 -29.60 -20.28 30.74
N PHE A 170 -30.26 -20.81 29.70
CA PHE A 170 -29.76 -20.68 28.33
C PHE A 170 -29.74 -19.23 27.87
N LYS A 171 -30.83 -18.48 28.10
CA LYS A 171 -30.95 -17.06 27.72
C LYS A 171 -29.83 -16.22 28.35
N VAL A 172 -29.58 -16.41 29.65
CA VAL A 172 -28.52 -15.70 30.39
C VAL A 172 -27.14 -16.09 29.86
N ARG A 173 -26.84 -17.39 29.72
CA ARG A 173 -25.54 -17.87 29.23
C ARG A 173 -25.26 -17.41 27.80
N LEU A 174 -26.27 -17.40 26.95
CA LEU A 174 -26.17 -16.94 25.56
C LEU A 174 -25.72 -15.48 25.51
N LEU A 175 -26.43 -14.57 26.21
CA LEU A 175 -26.09 -13.15 26.20
C LEU A 175 -24.71 -12.88 26.84
N LEU A 176 -24.40 -13.53 27.95
CA LEU A 176 -23.09 -13.37 28.61
C LEU A 176 -21.95 -13.85 27.70
N SER A 177 -22.07 -15.05 27.13
CA SER A 177 -21.06 -15.59 26.20
C SER A 177 -20.93 -14.70 24.96
N PHE A 178 -22.04 -14.19 24.46
CA PHE A 178 -22.05 -13.31 23.29
C PHE A 178 -21.39 -11.96 23.58
N ALA A 179 -21.61 -11.39 24.75
CA ALA A 179 -20.90 -10.20 25.22
C ALA A 179 -19.39 -10.48 25.37
N THR A 180 -19.00 -11.66 25.89
CA THR A 180 -17.58 -12.05 25.98
C THR A 180 -16.92 -12.15 24.61
N VAL A 181 -17.56 -12.82 23.64
CA VAL A 181 -17.04 -12.92 22.27
C VAL A 181 -16.99 -11.54 21.59
N THR A 182 -17.96 -10.67 21.88
CA THR A 182 -17.96 -9.28 21.39
C THR A 182 -16.77 -8.49 21.93
N PHE A 183 -16.51 -8.58 23.23
CA PHE A 183 -15.36 -7.95 23.87
C PHE A 183 -14.04 -8.46 23.28
N LEU A 184 -13.87 -9.78 23.15
CA LEU A 184 -12.68 -10.37 22.57
C LEU A 184 -12.49 -9.97 21.10
N SER A 185 -13.59 -9.93 20.32
CA SER A 185 -13.56 -9.49 18.91
C SER A 185 -13.17 -8.02 18.78
N ALA A 186 -13.68 -7.15 19.66
CA ALA A 186 -13.31 -5.73 19.68
C ALA A 186 -11.83 -5.54 20.06
N PHE A 187 -11.33 -6.28 21.06
CA PHE A 187 -9.92 -6.26 21.45
C PHE A 187 -9.01 -6.76 20.31
N TYR A 188 -9.39 -7.87 19.66
CA TYR A 188 -8.64 -8.41 18.52
C TYR A 188 -8.60 -7.42 17.34
N GLU A 189 -9.74 -6.83 16.99
CA GLU A 189 -9.80 -5.84 15.91
C GLU A 189 -8.95 -4.61 16.23
N HIS A 190 -9.04 -4.10 17.46
CA HIS A 190 -8.21 -2.98 17.91
C HIS A 190 -6.71 -3.31 17.83
N SER A 191 -6.31 -4.49 18.34
CA SER A 191 -4.92 -4.96 18.27
C SER A 191 -4.45 -5.06 16.83
N ARG A 192 -5.26 -5.65 15.93
CA ARG A 192 -4.92 -5.79 14.51
C ARG A 192 -4.75 -4.42 13.83
N GLN A 193 -5.63 -3.47 14.09
CA GLN A 193 -5.55 -2.12 13.52
C GLN A 193 -4.26 -1.41 13.96
N THR A 194 -3.95 -1.47 15.25
CA THR A 194 -2.70 -0.90 15.80
C THR A 194 -1.46 -1.56 15.19
N SER A 195 -1.43 -2.89 15.12
CA SER A 195 -0.32 -3.61 14.49
C SER A 195 -0.14 -3.24 13.03
N PHE A 196 -1.22 -3.07 12.28
CA PHE A 196 -1.16 -2.66 10.87
C PHE A 196 -0.52 -1.28 10.70
N ILE A 197 -0.90 -0.31 11.54
CA ILE A 197 -0.31 1.04 11.53
C ILE A 197 1.17 0.97 11.87
N ILE A 198 1.54 0.26 12.92
CA ILE A 198 2.95 0.10 13.34
C ILE A 198 3.80 -0.54 12.24
N ILE A 199 3.31 -1.62 11.62
CA ILE A 199 4.04 -2.31 10.54
C ILE A 199 4.23 -1.38 9.34
N ARG A 200 3.20 -0.61 8.96
CA ARG A 200 3.30 0.37 7.88
C ARG A 200 4.36 1.43 8.21
N ASP A 201 4.30 2.03 9.39
CA ASP A 201 5.24 3.07 9.81
C ASP A 201 6.69 2.55 9.87
N ILE A 202 6.89 1.30 10.33
CA ILE A 202 8.20 0.64 10.31
C ILE A 202 8.67 0.42 8.87
N SER A 203 7.78 -0.04 7.99
CA SER A 203 8.09 -0.28 6.58
C SER A 203 8.51 1.02 5.88
N GLU A 204 7.78 2.12 6.10
CA GLU A 204 8.10 3.43 5.53
C GLU A 204 9.45 3.96 6.05
N LYS A 205 9.72 3.82 7.35
CA LYS A 205 11.01 4.21 7.94
C LYS A 205 12.16 3.38 7.37
N PHE A 206 11.96 2.07 7.25
CA PHE A 206 12.97 1.16 6.70
C PHE A 206 13.23 1.46 5.23
N GLU A 207 12.19 1.72 4.44
CA GLU A 207 12.34 2.14 3.04
C GLU A 207 13.10 3.46 2.94
N ARG A 208 12.78 4.45 3.77
CA ARG A 208 13.50 5.72 3.79
C ARG A 208 14.98 5.54 4.14
N GLN A 209 15.29 4.73 5.15
CA GLN A 209 16.68 4.41 5.51
C GLN A 209 17.42 3.64 4.41
N ALA A 210 16.72 2.76 3.69
CA ALA A 210 17.30 1.97 2.61
C ALA A 210 17.57 2.79 1.34
N LEU A 211 16.75 3.80 1.05
CA LEU A 211 16.78 4.56 -0.21
C LEU A 211 17.41 5.94 -0.13
N TYR A 212 17.61 6.51 1.07
CA TYR A 212 18.17 7.84 1.24
C TYR A 212 19.52 7.81 1.95
N ASP A 213 20.38 8.76 1.62
CA ASP A 213 21.63 9.03 2.32
C ASP A 213 21.35 9.81 3.61
N ALA A 214 21.88 9.31 4.73
CA ALA A 214 21.59 9.87 6.05
C ALA A 214 22.17 11.28 6.26
N LEU A 215 23.24 11.64 5.53
CA LEU A 215 23.90 12.93 5.68
C LEU A 215 23.18 14.05 4.91
N THR A 216 22.88 13.79 3.64
CA THR A 216 22.35 14.79 2.69
C THR A 216 20.82 14.76 2.55
N ASN A 217 20.19 13.68 3.03
CA ASN A 217 18.77 13.37 2.82
C ASN A 217 18.37 13.35 1.33
N LEU A 218 19.35 13.20 0.43
CA LEU A 218 19.13 12.84 -0.97
C LEU A 218 18.93 11.33 -1.10
N PRO A 219 18.26 10.85 -2.16
CA PRO A 219 18.34 9.45 -2.54
C PRO A 219 19.81 8.98 -2.56
N ASN A 220 20.04 7.76 -2.09
CA ASN A 220 21.32 7.08 -2.25
C ASN A 220 21.36 6.34 -3.60
N ARG A 221 22.45 5.63 -3.87
CA ARG A 221 22.61 4.80 -5.08
C ARG A 221 21.44 3.84 -5.35
N ARG A 222 20.84 3.24 -4.30
CA ARG A 222 19.66 2.36 -4.45
C ARG A 222 18.39 3.17 -4.74
N GLY A 223 18.22 4.31 -4.06
CA GLY A 223 17.09 5.21 -4.27
C GLY A 223 16.99 5.71 -5.70
N ILE A 224 18.10 6.21 -6.25
CA ILE A 224 18.12 6.72 -7.63
C ILE A 224 17.98 5.62 -8.68
N GLN A 225 18.43 4.40 -8.40
CA GLN A 225 18.24 3.27 -9.31
C GLN A 225 16.75 2.98 -9.53
N LYS A 226 15.94 2.97 -8.45
CA LYS A 226 14.47 2.81 -8.58
C LYS A 226 13.86 3.91 -9.46
N PHE A 227 14.30 5.15 -9.29
CA PHE A 227 13.85 6.28 -10.09
C PHE A 227 14.23 6.12 -11.58
N ILE A 228 15.47 5.74 -11.86
CA ILE A 228 15.96 5.49 -13.23
C ILE A 228 15.16 4.37 -13.90
N ASP A 229 14.93 3.26 -13.20
CA ASP A 229 14.17 2.13 -13.75
C ASP A 229 12.73 2.53 -14.10
N HIS A 230 12.12 3.39 -13.28
CA HIS A 230 10.80 3.96 -13.56
C HIS A 230 10.82 4.85 -14.82
N GLU A 231 11.76 5.79 -14.89
CA GLU A 231 11.86 6.76 -15.98
C GLU A 231 12.27 6.11 -17.32
N ILE A 232 13.13 5.09 -17.31
CA ILE A 232 13.44 4.32 -18.52
C ILE A 232 12.17 3.67 -19.09
N ASN A 233 11.33 3.09 -18.24
CA ASN A 233 10.08 2.47 -18.69
C ASN A 233 9.08 3.49 -19.24
N ARG A 234 9.03 4.68 -18.64
CA ARG A 234 8.21 5.80 -19.13
C ARG A 234 8.72 6.32 -20.47
N ALA A 235 10.02 6.62 -20.56
CA ALA A 235 10.68 7.11 -21.77
C ALA A 235 10.52 6.15 -22.96
N LYS A 236 10.60 4.83 -22.73
CA LYS A 236 10.31 3.80 -23.77
C LYS A 236 8.90 3.90 -24.34
N ARG A 237 7.90 4.14 -23.49
CA ARG A 237 6.49 4.25 -23.93
C ARG A 237 6.22 5.55 -24.67
N GLN A 238 6.85 6.64 -24.24
CA GLN A 238 6.61 7.99 -24.76
C GLN A 238 7.61 8.40 -25.86
N GLN A 239 8.63 7.58 -26.13
CA GLN A 239 9.75 7.90 -27.04
C GLN A 239 10.47 9.20 -26.63
N GLU A 240 10.63 9.40 -25.32
CA GLU A 240 11.24 10.59 -24.73
C GLU A 240 12.73 10.38 -24.42
N GLN A 241 13.47 11.48 -24.36
CA GLN A 241 14.90 11.50 -24.06
C GLN A 241 15.14 11.57 -22.54
N LEU A 242 16.16 10.86 -22.07
CA LEU A 242 16.58 10.82 -20.67
C LEU A 242 18.09 11.10 -20.57
N THR A 243 18.50 12.09 -19.79
CA THR A 243 19.92 12.48 -19.65
C THR A 243 20.41 12.23 -18.23
N LEU A 244 21.68 11.89 -18.10
CA LEU A 244 22.36 11.64 -16.83
C LEU A 244 23.53 12.62 -16.67
N ILE A 245 23.72 13.11 -15.45
CA ILE A 245 24.87 13.93 -15.09
C ILE A 245 25.56 13.28 -13.89
N LEU A 246 26.85 12.97 -14.03
CA LEU A 246 27.70 12.57 -12.92
C LEU A 246 28.50 13.80 -12.45
N CYS A 247 28.45 14.09 -11.16
CA CYS A 247 29.07 15.23 -10.51
C CYS A 247 30.03 14.74 -9.43
N ASP A 248 31.16 15.42 -9.27
CA ASP A 248 32.13 15.16 -8.19
C ASP A 248 32.68 16.47 -7.65
N ILE A 249 32.70 16.61 -6.32
CA ILE A 249 33.19 17.81 -5.64
C ILE A 249 34.71 17.87 -5.77
N ASP A 250 35.20 18.96 -6.35
CA ASP A 250 36.61 19.12 -6.63
C ASP A 250 37.43 19.24 -5.33
N ARG A 251 38.47 18.42 -5.23
CA ARG A 251 39.45 18.44 -4.12
C ARG A 251 38.79 18.23 -2.75
N PHE A 252 37.70 17.47 -2.67
CA PHE A 252 36.99 17.23 -1.41
C PHE A 252 37.87 16.64 -0.30
N LYS A 253 38.85 15.79 -0.64
CA LYS A 253 39.86 15.33 0.33
C LYS A 253 40.58 16.49 1.04
N GLN A 254 40.92 17.57 0.34
CA GLN A 254 41.57 18.75 0.97
C GLN A 254 40.62 19.47 1.93
N VAL A 255 39.31 19.43 1.68
CA VAL A 255 38.31 19.96 2.62
C VAL A 255 38.33 19.14 3.91
N ASN A 256 38.34 17.82 3.82
CA ASN A 256 38.46 16.94 5.00
C ASN A 256 39.79 17.14 5.73
N ASP A 257 40.90 17.22 4.99
CA ASP A 257 42.23 17.36 5.58
C ASP A 257 42.39 18.70 6.34
N ASN A 258 41.77 19.78 5.83
CA ASN A 258 41.88 21.12 6.43
C ASN A 258 40.83 21.43 7.51
N TYR A 259 39.63 20.86 7.40
CA TYR A 259 38.48 21.21 8.26
C TYR A 259 37.92 20.02 9.06
N GLY A 260 38.54 18.84 8.94
CA GLY A 260 38.06 17.59 9.51
C GLY A 260 36.84 17.04 8.77
N HIS A 261 36.46 15.82 9.13
CA HIS A 261 35.29 15.15 8.56
C HIS A 261 33.99 15.93 8.78
N ASP A 262 33.83 16.59 9.93
CA ASP A 262 32.67 17.45 10.20
C ASP A 262 32.58 18.61 9.19
N GLY A 263 33.72 19.18 8.78
CA GLY A 263 33.77 20.22 7.75
C GLY A 263 33.40 19.70 6.36
N GLY A 264 33.87 18.51 6.01
CA GLY A 264 33.45 17.82 4.79
C GLY A 264 31.95 17.51 4.77
N ASP A 265 31.39 17.08 5.91
CA ASP A 265 29.97 16.79 6.07
C ASP A 265 29.09 18.04 5.89
N ILE A 266 29.55 19.18 6.42
CA ILE A 266 28.89 20.49 6.19
C ILE A 266 28.94 20.86 4.70
N ALA A 267 30.09 20.67 4.04
CA ALA A 267 30.23 20.95 2.61
C ALA A 267 29.30 20.07 1.75
N LEU A 268 29.19 18.77 2.06
CA LEU A 268 28.28 17.86 1.36
C LEU A 268 26.81 18.23 1.52
N LYS A 269 26.39 18.60 2.74
CA LYS A 269 25.03 19.07 3.01
C LYS A 269 24.71 20.33 2.23
N HIS A 270 25.62 21.31 2.28
CA HIS A 270 25.47 22.58 1.57
C HIS A 270 25.27 22.36 0.07
N VAL A 271 26.14 21.56 -0.56
CA VAL A 271 26.03 21.23 -1.98
C VAL A 271 24.73 20.49 -2.30
N ALA A 272 24.34 19.52 -1.48
CA ALA A 272 23.11 18.77 -1.66
C ALA A 272 21.85 19.64 -1.57
N ASP A 273 21.85 20.65 -0.69
CA ASP A 273 20.73 21.59 -0.56
C ASP A 273 20.65 22.53 -1.77
N LEU A 274 21.79 23.04 -2.26
CA LEU A 274 21.84 23.81 -3.52
C LEU A 274 21.27 23.02 -4.70
N PHE A 275 21.52 21.71 -4.76
CA PHE A 275 20.97 20.88 -5.83
C PHE A 275 19.45 20.87 -5.84
N LYS A 276 18.82 20.76 -4.67
CA LYS A 276 17.35 20.74 -4.55
C LYS A 276 16.71 22.05 -5.00
N GLU A 277 17.41 23.18 -4.86
CA GLU A 277 16.93 24.49 -5.28
C GLU A 277 17.06 24.72 -6.79
N VAL A 278 18.04 24.07 -7.44
CA VAL A 278 18.36 24.32 -8.85
C VAL A 278 17.58 23.40 -9.81
N ILE A 279 17.33 22.16 -9.41
CA ILE A 279 16.66 21.15 -10.24
C ILE A 279 15.12 21.27 -10.19
N ARG A 280 14.43 20.66 -11.15
CA ARG A 280 12.97 20.62 -11.19
C ARG A 280 12.44 19.46 -10.34
N GLU A 281 11.16 19.52 -9.96
CA GLU A 281 10.50 18.45 -9.19
C GLU A 281 10.56 17.06 -9.86
N GLN A 282 10.52 17.04 -11.19
CA GLN A 282 10.61 15.81 -11.99
C GLN A 282 12.04 15.28 -12.16
N ASP A 283 13.07 16.07 -11.82
CA ASP A 283 14.46 15.67 -11.95
C ASP A 283 14.89 14.87 -10.70
N GLY A 284 15.68 13.81 -10.91
CA GLY A 284 16.26 13.05 -9.83
C GLY A 284 17.67 13.53 -9.51
N VAL A 285 18.01 13.67 -8.22
CA VAL A 285 19.39 13.85 -7.74
C VAL A 285 19.66 12.88 -6.60
N ALA A 286 20.87 12.34 -6.53
CA ALA A 286 21.26 11.38 -5.52
C ALA A 286 22.73 11.48 -5.14
N ARG A 287 23.05 11.09 -3.91
CA ARG A 287 24.44 10.84 -3.51
C ARG A 287 24.85 9.46 -4.01
N TRP A 288 25.73 9.44 -5.01
CA TRP A 288 26.17 8.24 -5.70
C TRP A 288 27.34 7.55 -4.99
N GLY A 289 28.25 8.36 -4.42
CA GLY A 289 29.45 7.94 -3.72
C GLY A 289 29.79 8.88 -2.56
N GLY A 290 31.05 8.86 -2.10
CA GLY A 290 31.49 9.70 -0.99
C GLY A 290 31.30 11.20 -1.26
N GLU A 291 31.85 11.68 -2.37
CA GLU A 291 31.80 13.07 -2.85
C GLU A 291 31.15 13.20 -4.24
N GLU A 292 30.50 12.12 -4.69
CA GLU A 292 29.90 12.00 -6.02
C GLU A 292 28.37 12.07 -5.96
N PHE A 293 27.79 12.76 -6.92
CA PHE A 293 26.35 12.91 -7.07
C PHE A 293 25.90 12.54 -8.48
N LEU A 294 24.72 11.96 -8.58
CA LEU A 294 24.12 11.54 -9.83
C LEU A 294 22.80 12.28 -10.05
N PHE A 295 22.65 12.90 -11.21
CA PHE A 295 21.41 13.50 -11.66
C PHE A 295 20.81 12.72 -12.81
N VAL A 296 19.49 12.67 -12.86
CA VAL A 296 18.71 11.99 -13.88
C VAL A 296 17.60 12.94 -14.32
N LEU A 297 17.60 13.30 -15.59
CA LEU A 297 16.76 14.36 -16.16
C LEU A 297 15.78 13.76 -17.17
N PRO A 298 14.52 13.50 -16.80
CA PRO A 298 13.47 13.10 -17.72
C PRO A 298 13.23 14.15 -18.80
N THR A 299 12.73 13.72 -19.95
CA THR A 299 12.37 14.58 -21.08
C THR A 299 13.45 15.58 -21.50
N THR A 300 14.71 15.23 -21.29
CA THR A 300 15.85 16.14 -21.44
C THR A 300 16.91 15.52 -22.34
N ASN A 301 17.34 16.30 -23.33
CA ASN A 301 18.45 15.96 -24.22
C ASN A 301 19.81 16.34 -23.62
N GLU A 302 20.88 15.77 -24.16
CA GLU A 302 22.24 15.97 -23.63
C GLU A 302 22.64 17.46 -23.57
N SER A 303 22.32 18.25 -24.60
CA SER A 303 22.64 19.69 -24.63
C SER A 303 21.94 20.47 -23.51
N ASN A 304 20.67 20.15 -23.22
CA ASN A 304 19.94 20.77 -22.12
C ASN A 304 20.45 20.26 -20.76
N GLY A 305 20.92 19.01 -20.70
CA GLY A 305 21.65 18.49 -19.54
C GLY A 305 22.93 19.28 -19.25
N VAL A 306 23.69 19.65 -20.28
CA VAL A 306 24.87 20.52 -20.14
C VAL A 306 24.49 21.89 -19.60
N VAL A 307 23.41 22.49 -20.10
CA VAL A 307 22.91 23.79 -19.60
C VAL A 307 22.58 23.72 -18.10
N LEU A 308 21.89 22.66 -17.66
CA LEU A 308 21.60 22.48 -16.23
C LEU A 308 22.87 22.23 -15.41
N ALA A 309 23.79 21.41 -15.91
CA ALA A 309 25.06 21.14 -15.25
C ALA A 309 25.89 22.42 -15.07
N GLU A 310 25.94 23.30 -16.09
CA GLU A 310 26.63 24.59 -15.98
C GLU A 310 25.95 25.50 -14.95
N LYS A 311 24.61 25.57 -14.93
CA LYS A 311 23.87 26.32 -13.92
C LYS A 311 24.19 25.82 -12.50
N ILE A 312 24.23 24.50 -12.29
CA ILE A 312 24.59 23.90 -11.01
C ILE A 312 26.02 24.27 -10.65
N ARG A 313 26.98 24.10 -11.57
CA ARG A 313 28.39 24.44 -11.38
C ARG A 313 28.57 25.90 -10.94
N GLU A 314 27.92 26.83 -11.64
CA GLU A 314 27.97 28.26 -11.32
C GLU A 314 27.36 28.56 -9.95
N THR A 315 26.26 27.89 -9.59
CA THR A 315 25.61 28.05 -8.29
C THR A 315 26.51 27.58 -7.14
N ILE A 316 27.13 26.40 -7.25
CA ILE A 316 28.09 25.92 -6.23
C ILE A 316 29.24 26.93 -6.07
N GLN A 317 29.81 27.39 -7.18
CA GLN A 317 30.94 28.33 -7.14
C GLN A 317 30.55 29.70 -6.54
N ALA A 318 29.34 30.17 -6.82
CA ALA A 318 28.84 31.47 -6.37
C ALA A 318 28.33 31.45 -4.92
N THR A 319 28.13 30.27 -4.31
CA THR A 319 27.58 30.14 -2.96
C THR A 319 28.57 29.43 -2.03
N PRO A 320 29.51 30.17 -1.40
CA PRO A 320 30.45 29.61 -0.44
C PRO A 320 29.76 28.93 0.75
N VAL A 321 30.32 27.80 1.18
CA VAL A 321 29.86 27.11 2.40
C VAL A 321 30.48 27.76 3.64
N GLN A 322 29.67 27.96 4.68
CA GLN A 322 30.17 28.42 5.97
C GLN A 322 30.58 27.22 6.83
N ILE A 323 31.87 27.10 7.12
CA ILE A 323 32.42 26.07 8.02
C ILE A 323 33.03 26.78 9.22
N LYS A 324 32.36 26.70 10.37
CA LYS A 324 32.70 27.45 11.60
C LYS A 324 32.73 28.96 11.31
N ASN A 325 33.90 29.59 11.35
CA ASN A 325 34.09 31.03 11.09
C ASN A 325 34.78 31.29 9.73
N THR A 326 34.75 30.33 8.82
CA THR A 326 35.42 30.43 7.51
C THR A 326 34.42 30.21 6.38
N SER A 327 34.45 31.14 5.42
CA SER A 327 33.72 31.03 4.16
C SER A 327 34.59 30.32 3.13
N LEU A 328 34.19 29.12 2.72
CA LEU A 328 34.95 28.28 1.79
C LEU A 328 34.21 28.19 0.45
N THR A 329 34.86 28.64 -0.62
CA THR A 329 34.38 28.37 -1.98
C THR A 329 34.80 26.98 -2.40
N ILE A 330 33.82 26.18 -2.80
CA ILE A 330 33.99 24.84 -3.36
C ILE A 330 33.56 24.86 -4.83
N THR A 331 34.11 23.94 -5.62
CA THR A 331 33.73 23.75 -7.02
C THR A 331 33.42 22.28 -7.27
N ALA A 332 32.78 21.97 -8.38
CA ALA A 332 32.55 20.60 -8.81
C ALA A 332 32.79 20.46 -10.30
N SER A 333 33.15 19.25 -10.70
CA SER A 333 33.28 18.85 -12.10
C SER A 333 32.12 17.95 -12.49
N PHE A 334 31.72 18.01 -13.77
CA PHE A 334 30.52 17.33 -14.27
C PHE A 334 30.79 16.59 -15.58
N GLY A 335 30.26 15.38 -15.69
CA GLY A 335 30.17 14.60 -16.92
C GLY A 335 28.72 14.34 -17.29
N VAL A 336 28.33 14.75 -18.49
CA VAL A 336 26.95 14.61 -19.00
C VAL A 336 26.88 13.52 -20.06
N ALA A 337 25.86 12.66 -20.03
CA ALA A 337 25.63 11.66 -21.07
C ALA A 337 24.15 11.40 -21.28
N GLN A 338 23.73 11.20 -22.54
CA GLN A 338 22.39 10.73 -22.86
C GLN A 338 22.24 9.23 -22.51
N ILE A 339 21.12 8.86 -21.89
CA ILE A 339 20.71 7.47 -21.73
C ILE A 339 20.02 7.01 -23.03
N HIS A 340 20.73 6.21 -23.82
CA HIS A 340 20.15 5.53 -24.97
C HIS A 340 19.44 4.25 -24.54
N LEU A 341 18.15 4.14 -24.86
CA LEU A 341 17.27 3.04 -24.41
C LEU A 341 17.74 1.65 -24.89
N GLU A 342 18.50 1.60 -26.00
CA GLU A 342 19.07 0.37 -26.58
C GLU A 342 20.34 -0.10 -25.87
N ASN A 343 21.16 0.84 -25.39
CA ASN A 343 22.49 0.56 -24.81
C ASN A 343 22.47 0.51 -23.27
N GLY A 344 21.34 0.90 -22.66
CA GLY A 344 21.08 0.80 -21.22
C GLY A 344 21.85 1.81 -20.36
N LEU A 345 21.51 1.81 -19.07
CA LEU A 345 22.05 2.73 -18.06
C LEU A 345 23.57 2.61 -17.88
N ASN A 346 24.11 1.38 -17.86
CA ASN A 346 25.53 1.15 -17.59
C ASN A 346 26.44 1.82 -18.63
N ASN A 347 26.02 1.83 -19.90
CA ASN A 347 26.78 2.52 -20.95
C ASN A 347 26.77 4.04 -20.74
N ALA A 348 25.62 4.62 -20.43
CA ALA A 348 25.51 6.06 -20.15
C ALA A 348 26.33 6.48 -18.93
N LEU A 349 26.32 5.68 -17.86
CA LEU A 349 27.18 5.89 -16.69
C LEU A 349 28.66 5.87 -17.06
N SER A 350 29.10 4.89 -17.88
CA SER A 350 30.49 4.82 -18.33
C SER A 350 30.91 6.03 -19.18
N LEU A 351 30.00 6.53 -20.04
CA LEU A 351 30.24 7.71 -20.85
C LEU A 351 30.30 8.99 -20.00
N ALA A 352 29.40 9.14 -19.04
CA ALA A 352 29.39 10.27 -18.11
C ALA A 352 30.65 10.27 -17.23
N ASP A 353 31.10 9.11 -16.74
CA ASP A 353 32.34 8.96 -15.97
C ASP A 353 33.57 9.40 -16.77
N LYS A 354 33.68 8.98 -18.04
CA LYS A 354 34.75 9.44 -18.94
C LYS A 354 34.72 10.96 -19.14
N ALA A 355 33.55 11.55 -19.32
CA ALA A 355 33.37 13.00 -19.45
C ALA A 355 33.80 13.74 -18.17
N LEU A 356 33.39 13.22 -17.01
CA LEU A 356 33.76 13.77 -15.70
C LEU A 356 35.28 13.69 -15.48
N TYR A 357 35.89 12.55 -15.79
CA TYR A 357 37.34 12.37 -15.68
C TYR A 357 38.10 13.39 -16.53
N ARG A 358 37.67 13.60 -17.79
CA ARG A 358 38.27 14.62 -18.67
C ARG A 358 38.06 16.04 -18.16
N ALA A 359 36.93 16.33 -17.51
CA ALA A 359 36.70 17.64 -16.90
C ALA A 359 37.70 17.90 -15.76
N LYS A 360 37.98 16.88 -14.94
CA LYS A 360 39.00 16.92 -13.89
C LYS A 360 40.42 17.12 -14.44
N GLU A 361 40.77 16.45 -15.54
CA GLU A 361 42.06 16.63 -16.22
C GLU A 361 42.22 18.03 -16.84
N LYS A 362 41.15 18.60 -17.41
CA LYS A 362 41.15 19.95 -18.02
C LYS A 362 41.13 21.09 -16.99
N GLY A 363 41.47 20.83 -15.73
CA GLY A 363 41.60 21.84 -14.70
C GLY A 363 40.44 21.95 -13.71
N ARG A 364 39.51 20.98 -13.70
CA ARG A 364 38.34 20.94 -12.79
C ARG A 364 37.39 22.14 -12.97
N ASN A 365 36.33 22.23 -12.16
CA ASN A 365 35.28 23.25 -12.26
C ASN A 365 34.78 23.42 -13.71
N LYS A 366 34.42 22.28 -14.34
CA LYS A 366 34.03 22.21 -15.75
C LYS A 366 32.92 21.20 -15.97
N VAL A 367 32.11 21.44 -16.99
CA VAL A 367 31.15 20.48 -17.54
C VAL A 367 31.68 19.97 -18.88
N LEU A 368 31.66 18.66 -19.08
CA LEU A 368 31.87 18.04 -20.39
C LEU A 368 30.74 17.06 -20.71
N SER A 369 30.32 17.02 -21.97
CA SER A 369 29.38 15.99 -22.46
C SER A 369 30.13 14.82 -23.07
N ALA A 370 29.52 13.63 -23.06
CA ALA A 370 30.07 12.44 -23.69
C ALA A 370 30.26 12.66 -25.20
N SER A 371 29.31 13.32 -25.85
CA SER A 371 29.41 13.71 -27.27
C SER A 371 30.61 14.62 -27.58
N SER A 372 31.05 15.45 -26.63
CA SER A 372 32.23 16.33 -26.82
C SER A 372 33.58 15.60 -26.76
N LEU A 373 33.57 14.31 -26.34
CA LEU A 373 34.78 13.48 -26.25
C LEU A 373 35.02 12.60 -27.47
N THR A 374 33.98 12.34 -28.26
CA THR A 374 34.08 11.63 -29.53
C THR A 374 34.58 12.61 -30.61
N PRO A 375 35.67 12.27 -31.32
CA PRO A 375 36.27 13.14 -32.34
C PRO A 375 35.37 13.38 -33.55
#